data_AF-A0A534V7H3-F1
#
_entry.id   AF-A0A534V7H3-F1
#
_cell.length_a   1.000
_cell.length_b   1.000
_cell.length_c   1.000
_cell.angle_alpha   90.00
_cell.angle_beta   90.00
_cell.angle_gamma   90.00
#
_symmetry.space_group_name_H-M   'P 1'
#
loop_
_entity.id
_entity.type
_entity.pdbx_description
1 polymer ?
#
loop_
_entity_poly.entity_id
_entity_poly.type
_entity_poly.pdbx_seq_one_letter_code
_entity_poly.pdbx_strand_id
1 'polypeptide(L)'
;MKRYLSKLLNLAGRIRFFRKQSYFCSEPWTGIFSVRTNQDVVFCPCYLQLKIGNLSESSMQDIWNSSKLVELRKSFSQGKLPEICSRQLCPVARGKES
;
A
#
# COMPACT_ATOMS: atom_id res chain seq x y z
N MET A 1 46.03 26.32 23.11
CA MET A 1 44.65 26.61 23.58
C MET A 1 43.57 26.73 22.48
N LYS A 2 43.89 26.89 21.19
CA LYS A 2 42.88 27.03 20.10
C LYS A 2 42.41 25.72 19.43
N ARG A 3 42.84 24.55 19.90
CA ARG A 3 42.50 23.24 19.28
C ARG A 3 41.43 22.44 20.03
N TYR A 4 41.02 22.88 21.22
CA TYR A 4 40.04 22.17 22.06
C TYR A 4 38.60 22.67 21.87
N LEU A 5 38.40 23.91 21.37
CA LEU A 5 37.07 24.48 21.12
C LEU A 5 36.41 24.02 19.81
N SER A 6 37.15 23.42 18.88
CA SER A 6 36.58 22.90 17.62
C SER A 6 35.89 21.53 17.76
N LYS A 7 35.97 20.89 18.94
CA LYS A 7 35.34 19.60 19.21
C LYS A 7 33.97 19.69 19.88
N LEU A 8 33.54 20.87 20.33
CA LEU A 8 32.27 21.07 21.03
C LEU A 8 31.16 21.70 20.15
N LEU A 9 31.47 22.08 18.91
CA LEU A 9 30.51 22.59 17.92
C LEU A 9 30.11 21.54 16.87
N ASN A 10 30.20 20.25 17.20
CA ASN A 10 29.90 19.16 16.25
C ASN A 10 28.99 18.07 16.84
N LEU A 11 28.18 18.43 17.84
CA LEU A 11 27.20 17.53 18.49
C LEU A 11 25.74 17.96 18.29
N ALA A 12 25.48 19.09 17.62
CA ALA A 12 24.14 19.65 17.45
C ALA A 12 23.50 19.40 16.05
N GLY A 13 24.18 18.69 15.15
CA GLY A 13 23.84 18.70 13.72
C GLY A 13 23.53 17.34 13.13
N ARG A 14 22.50 16.62 13.61
CA ARG A 14 21.84 15.53 12.85
C ARG A 14 20.59 15.01 13.57
N ILE A 15 19.61 15.89 13.82
CA ILE A 15 18.24 15.41 13.98
C ILE A 15 17.81 14.94 12.58
N ARG A 16 18.00 13.65 12.28
CA ARG A 16 17.38 13.02 11.12
C ARG A 16 15.89 13.09 11.36
N PHE A 17 15.21 14.02 10.69
CA PHE A 17 13.77 13.99 10.55
C PHE A 17 13.42 12.70 9.80
N PHE A 18 13.09 11.64 10.53
CA PHE A 18 12.51 10.43 9.94
C PHE A 18 11.15 10.82 9.39
N ARG A 19 11.07 11.12 8.08
CA ARG A 19 9.79 11.25 7.40
C ARG A 19 9.08 9.91 7.51
N LYS A 20 7.93 9.90 8.19
CA LYS A 20 7.04 8.74 8.25
C LYS A 20 6.59 8.43 6.82
N GLN A 21 6.98 7.27 6.31
CA GLN A 21 6.49 6.79 5.01
C GLN A 21 4.97 6.55 5.12
N SER A 22 4.23 7.03 4.12
CA SER A 22 2.79 6.84 3.99
C SER A 22 2.54 6.05 2.72
N TYR A 23 1.87 4.90 2.80
CA TYR A 23 1.61 4.07 1.62
C TYR A 23 0.23 4.38 1.04
N PHE A 24 0.15 4.50 -0.29
CA PHE A 24 -1.12 4.68 -1.01
C PHE A 24 -1.15 3.86 -2.29
N CYS A 25 -2.29 3.23 -2.57
CA CYS A 25 -2.56 2.51 -3.81
C CYS A 25 -3.97 2.91 -4.26
N SER A 26 -4.14 3.39 -5.49
CA SER A 26 -5.44 3.84 -5.99
C SER A 26 -6.32 2.70 -6.52
N GLU A 27 -5.74 1.54 -6.84
CA GLU A 27 -6.46 0.40 -7.43
C GLU A 27 -7.72 -0.04 -6.66
N PRO A 28 -7.73 -0.05 -5.31
CA PRO A 28 -8.93 -0.36 -4.52
C PRO A 28 -10.09 0.62 -4.70
N TRP A 29 -9.87 1.80 -5.29
CA TRP A 29 -10.88 2.81 -5.60
C TRP A 29 -11.20 2.96 -7.09
N THR A 30 -10.28 2.55 -7.98
CA THR A 30 -10.49 2.63 -9.43
C THR A 30 -11.07 1.36 -10.05
N GLY A 31 -10.99 0.20 -9.39
CA GLY A 31 -11.61 -1.02 -9.92
C GLY A 31 -10.76 -1.78 -10.91
N ILE A 32 -9.44 -1.78 -10.72
CA ILE A 32 -8.55 -2.61 -11.53
C ILE A 32 -8.77 -4.09 -11.16
N PHE A 33 -9.58 -4.76 -11.96
CA PHE A 33 -9.96 -6.16 -11.80
C PHE A 33 -9.64 -7.00 -13.03
N SER A 34 -9.39 -8.27 -12.79
CA SER A 34 -9.45 -9.31 -13.82
C SER A 34 -10.62 -10.24 -13.53
N VAL A 35 -11.38 -10.58 -14.57
CA VAL A 35 -12.44 -11.59 -14.52
C VAL A 35 -11.89 -12.85 -15.19
N ARG A 36 -11.88 -13.97 -14.45
CA ARG A 36 -11.46 -15.28 -14.97
C ARG A 36 -12.62 -15.94 -15.73
N THR A 37 -12.31 -16.97 -16.53
CA THR A 37 -13.32 -17.71 -17.33
C THR A 37 -14.38 -18.42 -16.47
N ASN A 38 -14.06 -18.74 -15.21
CA ASN A 38 -15.00 -19.26 -14.23
C ASN A 38 -15.77 -18.16 -13.48
N GLN A 39 -15.75 -16.92 -13.98
CA GLN A 39 -16.43 -15.74 -13.43
C GLN A 39 -15.87 -15.23 -12.09
N ASP A 40 -14.74 -15.77 -11.62
CA ASP A 40 -14.04 -15.22 -10.46
C ASP A 40 -13.50 -13.81 -10.76
N VAL A 41 -13.78 -12.88 -9.87
CA VAL A 41 -13.25 -11.52 -9.93
C VAL A 41 -12.03 -11.41 -9.03
N VAL A 42 -10.94 -10.88 -9.59
CA VAL A 42 -9.62 -10.81 -8.98
C VAL A 42 -9.14 -9.36 -8.92
N PHE A 43 -8.74 -8.91 -7.73
CA PHE A 43 -8.11 -7.62 -7.48
C PHE A 43 -6.59 -7.68 -7.64
N CYS A 44 -6.01 -6.57 -8.11
CA CYS A 44 -4.57 -6.38 -8.32
C CYS A 44 -3.98 -7.52 -9.19
N PRO A 45 -4.43 -7.62 -10.45
CA PRO A 45 -4.16 -8.78 -11.30
C PRO A 45 -2.68 -8.97 -11.63
N CYS A 46 -1.88 -7.90 -11.60
CA CYS A 46 -0.45 -7.96 -11.92
C CYS A 46 0.42 -8.53 -10.78
N TYR A 47 -0.03 -8.45 -9.52
CA TYR A 47 0.79 -8.82 -8.36
C TYR A 47 0.02 -9.73 -7.40
N LEU A 48 -0.91 -9.16 -6.63
CA LEU A 48 -1.52 -9.87 -5.51
C LEU A 48 -2.51 -10.97 -5.95
N GLN A 49 -3.22 -10.76 -7.07
CA GLN A 49 -4.23 -11.69 -7.59
C GLN A 49 -5.26 -12.16 -6.55
N LEU A 50 -5.77 -11.26 -5.71
CA LEU A 50 -6.73 -11.58 -4.66
C LEU A 50 -8.13 -11.83 -5.25
N LYS A 51 -8.68 -13.04 -5.11
CA LYS A 51 -10.10 -13.28 -5.41
C LYS A 51 -10.99 -12.50 -4.45
N ILE A 52 -11.85 -11.65 -5.00
CA ILE A 52 -12.76 -10.74 -4.27
C ILE A 52 -14.25 -11.06 -4.46
N GLY A 53 -14.58 -12.00 -5.36
CA GLY A 53 -15.95 -12.48 -5.55
C GLY A 53 -16.09 -13.33 -6.81
N ASN A 54 -17.35 -13.63 -7.18
CA ASN A 54 -17.70 -14.31 -8.42
C ASN A 54 -18.97 -13.66 -9.00
N LEU A 55 -19.00 -13.40 -10.31
CA LEU A 55 -20.11 -12.71 -10.98
C LEU A 55 -21.39 -13.55 -11.09
N SER A 56 -21.33 -14.87 -10.89
CA SER A 56 -22.53 -15.72 -10.82
C SER A 56 -23.23 -15.65 -9.45
N GLU A 57 -22.53 -15.14 -8.42
CA GLU A 57 -22.99 -15.16 -7.03
C GLU A 57 -23.34 -13.75 -6.50
N SER A 58 -22.77 -12.70 -7.08
CA SER A 58 -22.86 -11.34 -6.54
C SER A 58 -22.79 -10.29 -7.64
N SER A 59 -23.43 -9.14 -7.41
CA SER A 59 -23.31 -8.01 -8.33
C SER A 59 -21.89 -7.43 -8.31
N MET A 60 -21.51 -6.71 -9.37
CA MET A 60 -20.22 -6.01 -9.39
C MET A 60 -20.11 -4.99 -8.24
N GLN A 61 -21.21 -4.35 -7.85
CA GLN A 61 -21.29 -3.42 -6.72
C GLN A 61 -21.03 -4.13 -5.37
N ASP A 62 -21.52 -5.35 -5.20
CA ASP A 62 -21.26 -6.15 -4.00
C ASP A 62 -19.80 -6.60 -3.95
N ILE A 63 -19.26 -7.05 -5.08
CA ILE A 63 -17.85 -7.49 -5.20
C ILE A 63 -16.89 -6.31 -4.94
N TRP A 64 -17.20 -5.12 -5.45
CA TRP A 64 -16.49 -3.87 -5.17
C TRP A 64 -16.45 -3.53 -3.68
N ASN A 65 -17.55 -3.84 -2.97
CA ASN A 65 -17.71 -3.65 -1.54
C ASN A 65 -17.43 -4.92 -0.72
N SER A 66 -16.75 -5.91 -1.30
CA SER A 66 -16.30 -7.08 -0.56
C SER A 66 -15.44 -6.67 0.65
N SER A 67 -15.57 -7.41 1.75
CA SER A 67 -14.86 -7.13 3.01
C SER A 67 -13.35 -6.96 2.81
N LYS A 68 -12.76 -7.80 1.94
CA LYS A 68 -11.36 -7.73 1.53
C LYS A 68 -10.97 -6.38 0.95
N LEU A 69 -11.77 -5.85 0.02
CA LEU A 69 -11.50 -4.57 -0.64
C LEU A 69 -11.74 -3.38 0.29
N VAL A 70 -12.77 -3.47 1.13
CA VAL A 70 -13.05 -2.48 2.17
C VAL A 70 -11.88 -2.38 3.17
N GLU A 71 -11.30 -3.52 3.56
CA GLU A 71 -10.14 -3.57 4.45
C GLU A 71 -8.89 -2.94 3.82
N LEU A 72 -8.64 -3.22 2.54
CA LEU A 72 -7.56 -2.57 1.78
C LEU A 72 -7.75 -1.05 1.73
N ARG A 73 -8.95 -0.56 1.38
CA ARG A 73 -9.28 0.88 1.37
C ARG A 73 -9.09 1.51 2.75
N LYS A 74 -9.47 0.81 3.83
CA LYS A 74 -9.27 1.26 5.21
C LYS A 74 -7.79 1.39 5.57
N SER A 75 -6.94 0.45 5.19
CA SER A 75 -5.51 0.52 5.46
C SER A 75 -4.83 1.66 4.68
N PHE A 76 -5.09 1.76 3.37
CA PHE A 76 -4.49 2.79 2.53
C PHE A 76 -4.98 4.21 2.87
N SER A 77 -6.24 4.38 3.28
CA SER A 77 -6.72 5.69 3.77
C SER A 77 -6.04 6.15 5.07
N GLN A 78 -5.41 5.23 5.81
CA GLN A 78 -4.59 5.53 6.98
C GLN A 78 -3.09 5.68 6.64
N GLY A 79 -2.71 5.64 5.36
CA GLY A 79 -1.32 5.66 4.92
C GLY A 79 -0.54 4.39 5.28
N LYS A 80 -1.22 3.26 5.54
CA LYS A 80 -0.60 1.99 5.95
C LYS A 80 -0.59 0.99 4.80
N LEU A 81 0.56 0.34 4.60
CA LEU A 81 0.65 -0.80 3.68
C LEU A 81 -0.10 -1.98 4.29
N PRO A 82 -1.13 -2.54 3.62
CA PRO A 82 -1.78 -3.75 4.08
C PRO A 82 -0.79 -4.92 4.13
N GLU A 83 -0.91 -5.78 5.15
CA GLU A 83 -0.03 -6.95 5.32
C GLU A 83 -0.03 -7.86 4.08
N ILE A 84 -1.19 -8.02 3.43
CA ILE A 84 -1.32 -8.84 2.22
C ILE A 84 -0.52 -8.26 1.03
N CYS A 85 -0.23 -6.95 1.06
CA CYS A 85 0.59 -6.26 0.06
C CYS A 85 2.09 -6.24 0.42
N SER A 86 2.49 -6.57 1.66
CA SER A 86 3.86 -6.35 2.17
C SER A 86 4.95 -7.10 1.42
N ARG A 87 4.61 -8.24 0.82
CA ARG A 87 5.53 -9.11 0.06
C ARG A 87 5.43 -8.95 -1.45
N GLN A 88 4.67 -7.97 -1.93
CA GLN A 88 4.49 -7.72 -3.36
C GLN A 88 5.66 -6.93 -3.96
N LEU A 89 5.87 -7.08 -5.27
CA LEU A 89 6.92 -6.36 -6.01
C LEU A 89 6.41 -5.10 -6.70
N CYS A 90 5.16 -4.70 -6.44
CA CYS A 90 4.59 -3.49 -7.03
C CYS A 90 5.27 -2.22 -6.47
N PRO A 91 5.28 -1.10 -7.22
CA PRO A 91 5.93 0.12 -6.78
C PRO A 91 5.47 0.62 -5.40
N VAL A 92 4.18 0.52 -5.09
CA VAL A 92 3.62 0.88 -3.77
C VAL A 92 4.24 0.05 -2.65
N ALA A 93 4.24 -1.29 -2.77
CA ALA A 93 4.84 -2.18 -1.76
C ALA A 93 6.36 -1.97 -1.62
N ARG A 94 7.02 -1.52 -2.70
CA ARG A 94 8.46 -1.19 -2.71
C ARG A 94 8.77 0.23 -2.23
N GLY A 95 7.77 1.03 -1.83
CA GLY A 95 7.94 2.40 -1.36
C GLY A 95 8.36 3.39 -2.46
N LYS A 96 7.98 3.13 -3.70
CA LYS A 96 8.31 3.96 -4.88
C LYS A 96 7.18 4.88 -5.35
N GLU A 97 5.95 4.66 -4.88
CA GLU A 97 4.73 5.38 -5.28
C GLU A 97 3.89 5.82 -4.07
N SER A 98 4.56 6.39 -3.07
CA SER A 98 3.96 7.02 -1.90
C SER A 98 3.92 8.53 -2.02
#